data_AF-A0A1B1AFX8-F1
#
_entry.id   AF-A0A1B1AFX8-F1
#
_cell.length_a   1.000
_cell.length_b   1.000
_cell.length_c   1.000
_cell.angle_alpha   90.00
_cell.angle_beta   90.00
_cell.angle_gamma   90.00
#
_symmetry.space_group_name_H-M   'P 1'
#
loop_
_entity.id
_entity.type
_entity.pdbx_description
1 polymer ?
#
loop_
_entity_poly.entity_id
_entity_poly.type
_entity_poly.pdbx_seq_one_letter_code
_entity_poly.pdbx_strand_id
1 'polypeptide(L)'
;MPAGDKKTKRPKAGAAKKSAARKRAAQGVSLPDALPDALAEAAWAEADAALAQALADFDEAEGAQKKRARKDAMARLGQALSQAARRRGLARIGEIDDRVDFSAADHDLNAAVAKTPKSVRIQARGVARGDEILAKPRVAPVQRKKRR
;
A
#
# COMPACT_ATOMS: atom_id res chain seq x y z
N MET A 1 28.83 -36.44 50.52
CA MET A 1 30.26 -36.03 50.64
C MET A 1 31.11 -37.28 50.47
N PRO A 2 32.26 -37.30 49.78
CA PRO A 2 32.69 -36.62 48.56
C PRO A 2 33.31 -37.59 47.51
N ALA A 3 33.73 -37.01 46.38
CA ALA A 3 34.30 -37.61 45.17
C ALA A 3 35.79 -38.03 45.28
N GLY A 4 36.29 -38.75 44.26
CA GLY A 4 37.73 -38.96 44.06
C GLY A 4 38.11 -39.79 42.82
N ASP A 5 38.31 -39.11 41.68
CA ASP A 5 38.80 -39.54 40.36
C ASP A 5 40.12 -40.35 40.29
N LYS A 6 40.30 -41.13 39.19
CA LYS A 6 41.34 -40.88 38.14
C LYS A 6 41.40 -41.90 36.97
N LYS A 7 41.12 -41.36 35.76
CA LYS A 7 41.77 -41.46 34.42
C LYS A 7 42.44 -42.77 33.92
N THR A 8 42.04 -43.20 32.71
CA THR A 8 42.79 -43.25 31.41
C THR A 8 42.08 -44.25 30.46
N LYS A 9 41.81 -44.02 29.16
CA LYS A 9 42.71 -43.84 28.00
C LYS A 9 41.88 -43.41 26.76
N ARG A 10 42.42 -42.51 25.94
CA ARG A 10 41.90 -42.06 24.62
C ARG A 10 41.86 -43.21 23.59
N PRO A 11 40.94 -43.14 22.61
CA PRO A 11 41.27 -43.53 21.24
C PRO A 11 41.25 -42.34 20.26
N LYS A 12 42.03 -42.53 19.20
CA LYS A 12 42.52 -41.59 18.20
C LYS A 12 41.44 -41.07 17.25
N ALA A 13 41.73 -39.86 16.75
CA ALA A 13 41.28 -39.26 15.51
C ALA A 13 40.85 -40.25 14.42
N GLY A 14 39.55 -40.23 14.09
CA GLY A 14 38.97 -40.80 12.89
C GLY A 14 38.44 -39.67 12.00
N ALA A 15 39.24 -39.35 10.99
CA ALA A 15 38.97 -38.59 9.77
C ALA A 15 37.62 -37.88 9.59
N ALA A 16 37.75 -36.57 9.37
CA ALA A 16 36.79 -35.73 8.68
C ALA A 16 36.25 -36.39 7.39
N LYS A 17 34.92 -36.52 7.30
CA LYS A 17 34.20 -36.44 6.02
C LYS A 17 33.19 -35.30 6.11
N LYS A 18 33.72 -34.08 6.23
CA LYS A 18 32.99 -32.87 5.88
C LYS A 18 32.79 -32.83 4.37
N SER A 19 31.66 -32.25 3.98
CA SER A 19 31.51 -31.43 2.76
C SER A 19 31.65 -32.12 1.40
N ALA A 20 30.56 -32.73 0.94
CA ALA A 20 30.24 -32.74 -0.51
C ALA A 20 28.74 -32.51 -0.76
N ALA A 21 27.85 -33.07 0.06
CA ALA A 21 26.40 -32.88 -0.10
C ALA A 21 25.88 -31.50 0.37
N ARG A 22 26.52 -30.87 1.37
CA ARG A 22 26.13 -29.53 1.89
C ARG A 22 26.72 -28.34 1.12
N LYS A 23 27.44 -28.57 0.01
CA LYS A 23 27.95 -27.50 -0.85
C LYS A 23 27.10 -27.25 -2.11
N ARG A 24 25.98 -27.96 -2.29
CA ARG A 24 25.05 -27.72 -3.42
C ARG A 24 23.79 -26.93 -3.05
N ALA A 25 23.46 -26.82 -1.77
CA ALA A 25 22.33 -26.00 -1.29
C ALA A 25 22.72 -24.54 -0.95
N ALA A 26 24.01 -24.20 -1.09
CA ALA A 26 24.55 -22.85 -0.90
C ALA A 26 25.13 -22.29 -2.20
N GLN A 27 24.71 -22.82 -3.36
CA GLN A 27 24.62 -21.96 -4.53
C GLN A 27 23.50 -20.99 -4.20
N GLY A 28 23.90 -19.90 -3.53
CA GLY A 28 23.07 -18.72 -3.47
C GLY A 28 22.62 -18.48 -4.90
N VAL A 29 21.31 -18.55 -5.09
CA VAL A 29 20.67 -17.94 -6.24
C VAL A 29 21.01 -16.47 -6.08
N SER A 30 22.18 -16.07 -6.56
CA SER A 30 22.48 -14.69 -6.91
C SER A 30 21.47 -14.42 -8.01
N LEU A 31 20.30 -13.93 -7.60
CA LEU A 31 19.35 -13.30 -8.48
C LEU A 31 20.19 -12.36 -9.35
N PRO A 32 20.19 -12.51 -10.69
CA PRO A 32 20.97 -11.62 -11.53
C PRO A 32 20.61 -10.19 -11.14
N ASP A 33 21.60 -9.30 -11.04
CA ASP A 33 21.38 -7.90 -10.66
C ASP A 33 20.40 -7.17 -11.60
N ALA A 34 20.10 -7.76 -12.78
CA ALA A 34 19.09 -7.30 -13.74
C ALA A 34 17.64 -7.76 -13.46
N LEU A 35 17.43 -8.72 -12.55
CA LEU A 35 16.10 -9.20 -12.16
C LEU A 35 15.27 -8.12 -11.43
N PRO A 36 15.82 -7.31 -10.49
CA PRO A 36 15.05 -6.21 -9.89
C PRO A 36 14.64 -5.16 -10.91
N ASP A 37 15.50 -4.81 -11.87
CA ASP A 37 15.18 -3.84 -12.91
C ASP A 37 14.11 -4.38 -13.87
N ALA A 38 14.21 -5.64 -14.29
CA ALA A 38 13.19 -6.26 -15.14
C ALA A 38 11.83 -6.40 -14.43
N LEU A 39 11.83 -6.68 -13.12
CA LEU A 39 10.61 -6.72 -12.31
C LEU A 39 10.03 -5.32 -12.11
N ALA A 40 10.87 -4.30 -11.97
CA ALA A 40 10.44 -2.92 -11.92
C ALA A 40 9.78 -2.53 -13.25
N GLU A 41 10.46 -2.69 -14.39
CA GLU A 41 9.89 -2.39 -15.71
C GLU A 41 8.57 -3.14 -15.96
N ALA A 42 8.48 -4.42 -15.58
CA ALA A 42 7.23 -5.18 -15.67
C ALA A 42 6.12 -4.60 -14.77
N ALA A 43 6.43 -4.24 -13.53
CA ALA A 43 5.46 -3.63 -12.61
C ALA A 43 4.95 -2.27 -13.12
N TRP A 44 5.79 -1.50 -13.82
CA TRP A 44 5.43 -0.23 -14.42
C TRP A 44 4.53 -0.45 -15.64
N ALA A 45 4.88 -1.38 -16.52
CA ALA A 45 4.04 -1.76 -17.66
C ALA A 45 2.64 -2.22 -17.22
N GLU A 46 2.55 -3.01 -16.14
CA GLU A 46 1.27 -3.45 -15.58
C GLU A 46 0.45 -2.30 -14.96
N ALA A 47 1.12 -1.33 -14.34
CA ALA A 47 0.45 -0.13 -13.83
C ALA A 47 -0.09 0.75 -14.97
N ASP A 48 0.66 0.88 -16.06
CA ASP A 48 0.28 1.67 -17.22
C ASP A 48 -0.87 1.01 -18.00
N ALA A 49 -0.86 -0.33 -18.10
CA ALA A 49 -2.00 -1.07 -18.65
C ALA A 49 -3.28 -0.87 -17.82
N ALA A 50 -3.17 -0.90 -16.48
CA ALA A 50 -4.30 -0.64 -15.59
C ALA A 50 -4.80 0.81 -15.70
N LEU A 51 -3.91 1.78 -15.91
CA LEU A 51 -4.27 3.17 -16.15
C LEU A 51 -4.96 3.36 -17.50
N ALA A 52 -4.48 2.71 -18.55
CA ALA A 52 -5.12 2.72 -19.87
C ALA A 52 -6.54 2.17 -19.80
N GLN A 53 -6.75 1.07 -19.06
CA GLN A 53 -8.10 0.55 -18.82
C GLN A 53 -8.98 1.54 -18.04
N ALA A 54 -8.45 2.22 -17.04
CA ALA A 54 -9.19 3.22 -16.28
C ALA A 54 -9.61 4.42 -17.16
N LEU A 55 -8.80 4.82 -18.14
CA LEU A 55 -9.18 5.87 -19.10
C LEU A 55 -10.34 5.42 -19.99
N ALA A 56 -10.29 4.18 -20.51
CA ALA A 56 -11.40 3.62 -21.29
C ALA A 56 -12.70 3.52 -20.46
N ASP A 57 -12.61 3.08 -19.21
CA ASP A 57 -13.76 3.00 -18.30
C ASP A 57 -14.32 4.41 -17.95
N PHE A 58 -13.46 5.43 -17.92
CA PHE A 58 -13.88 6.83 -17.71
C PHE A 58 -14.72 7.34 -18.88
N ASP A 59 -14.27 7.10 -20.11
CA ASP A 59 -15.03 7.49 -21.32
C ASP A 59 -16.39 6.76 -21.39
N GLU A 60 -16.43 5.47 -21.02
CA GLU A 60 -17.69 4.72 -20.89
C GLU A 60 -18.62 5.35 -19.84
N ALA A 61 -18.06 5.81 -18.72
CA ALA A 61 -18.81 6.46 -17.65
C ALA A 61 -19.30 7.87 -18.01
N GLU A 62 -18.57 8.62 -18.84
CA GLU A 62 -19.01 9.91 -19.39
C GLU A 62 -20.09 9.75 -20.45
N GLY A 63 -19.96 8.77 -21.35
CA GLY A 63 -20.94 8.48 -22.40
C GLY A 63 -22.26 7.87 -21.91
N ALA A 64 -22.29 7.36 -20.68
CA ALA A 64 -23.46 6.70 -20.11
C ALA A 64 -24.60 7.68 -19.77
N GLN A 65 -25.61 7.75 -20.65
CA GLN A 65 -26.79 8.61 -20.45
C GLN A 65 -27.75 8.10 -19.35
N LYS A 66 -27.80 6.78 -19.13
CA LYS A 66 -28.69 6.17 -18.14
C LYS A 66 -28.01 6.14 -16.77
N LYS A 67 -28.72 6.59 -15.72
CA LYS A 67 -28.20 6.64 -14.33
C LYS A 67 -27.66 5.31 -13.82
N ARG A 68 -28.28 4.18 -14.18
CA ARG A 68 -27.79 2.83 -13.80
C ARG A 68 -26.48 2.49 -14.51
N ALA A 69 -26.45 2.62 -15.84
CA ALA A 69 -25.24 2.38 -16.63
C ALA A 69 -24.06 3.25 -16.16
N ARG A 70 -24.33 4.53 -15.85
CA ARG A 70 -23.31 5.44 -15.30
C ARG A 70 -22.79 4.98 -13.95
N LYS A 71 -23.66 4.49 -13.06
CA LYS A 71 -23.23 3.97 -11.75
C LYS A 71 -22.34 2.73 -11.92
N ASP A 72 -22.70 1.83 -12.81
CA ASP A 72 -21.96 0.59 -13.06
C ASP A 72 -20.60 0.88 -13.73
N ALA A 73 -20.56 1.83 -14.67
CA ALA A 73 -19.31 2.30 -15.28
C ALA A 73 -18.40 3.00 -14.26
N MET A 74 -18.96 3.86 -13.39
CA MET A 74 -18.20 4.49 -12.30
C MET A 74 -17.66 3.48 -11.29
N ALA A 75 -18.37 2.38 -11.05
CA ALA A 75 -17.88 1.30 -10.19
C ALA A 75 -16.70 0.56 -10.83
N ARG A 76 -16.77 0.26 -12.14
CA ARG A 76 -15.67 -0.33 -12.91
C ARG A 76 -14.43 0.57 -12.95
N LEU A 77 -14.63 1.85 -13.27
CA LEU A 77 -13.59 2.89 -13.18
C LEU A 77 -12.94 2.91 -11.80
N GLY A 78 -13.75 2.90 -10.74
CA GLY A 78 -13.26 2.91 -9.35
C GLY A 78 -12.40 1.68 -9.02
N GLN A 79 -12.74 0.51 -9.57
CA GLN A 79 -11.95 -0.72 -9.43
C GLN A 79 -10.64 -0.64 -10.22
N ALA A 80 -10.68 -0.21 -11.49
CA ALA A 80 -9.49 -0.06 -12.33
C ALA A 80 -8.48 0.91 -11.70
N LEU A 81 -8.94 2.08 -11.25
CA LEU A 81 -8.11 3.07 -10.54
C LEU A 81 -7.55 2.51 -9.23
N SER A 82 -8.31 1.70 -8.50
CA SER A 82 -7.82 1.09 -7.25
C SER A 82 -6.71 0.06 -7.52
N GLN A 83 -6.80 -0.68 -8.63
CA GLN A 83 -5.77 -1.63 -9.03
C GLN A 83 -4.49 -0.89 -9.48
N ALA A 84 -4.63 0.12 -10.33
CA ALA A 84 -3.51 0.97 -10.77
C ALA A 84 -2.80 1.63 -9.58
N ALA A 85 -3.58 2.18 -8.63
CA ALA A 85 -3.08 2.79 -7.41
C ALA A 85 -2.23 1.81 -6.58
N ARG A 86 -2.73 0.60 -6.32
CA ARG A 86 -1.98 -0.42 -5.55
C ARG A 86 -0.67 -0.81 -6.23
N ARG A 87 -0.67 -0.98 -7.55
CA ARG A 87 0.55 -1.28 -8.33
C ARG A 87 1.59 -0.16 -8.24
N ARG A 88 1.15 1.10 -8.12
CA ARG A 88 1.99 2.28 -7.91
C ARG A 88 2.32 2.58 -6.43
N GLY A 89 1.98 1.67 -5.51
CA GLY A 89 2.21 1.82 -4.07
C GLY A 89 1.38 2.91 -3.42
N LEU A 90 0.26 3.29 -4.02
CA LEU A 90 -0.64 4.33 -3.52
C LEU A 90 -1.69 3.74 -2.59
N ALA A 91 -1.88 4.40 -1.45
CA ALA A 91 -2.90 4.08 -0.45
C ALA A 91 -3.89 5.23 -0.31
N ARG A 92 -5.16 4.91 -0.06
CA ARG A 92 -6.19 5.92 0.24
C ARG A 92 -6.19 6.25 1.72
N ILE A 93 -6.24 7.52 2.05
CA ILE A 93 -6.27 8.02 3.43
C ILE A 93 -7.69 8.47 3.78
N GLY A 94 -8.14 8.03 4.95
CA GLY A 94 -9.44 8.38 5.50
C GLY A 94 -10.59 7.62 4.85
N GLU A 95 -11.72 7.62 5.55
CA GLU A 95 -12.97 7.03 5.09
C GLU A 95 -13.98 8.13 4.74
N ILE A 96 -14.76 7.93 3.68
CA ILE A 96 -15.77 8.93 3.27
C ILE A 96 -16.83 8.98 4.37
N ASP A 97 -17.29 10.18 4.68
CA ASP A 97 -18.23 10.50 5.76
C ASP A 97 -17.69 10.32 7.19
N ASP A 98 -16.44 9.89 7.34
CA ASP A 98 -15.81 9.77 8.65
C ASP A 98 -15.60 11.16 9.29
N ARG A 99 -15.71 11.20 10.62
CA ARG A 99 -15.58 12.42 11.43
C ARG A 99 -14.27 12.40 12.19
N VAL A 100 -13.39 13.33 11.83
CA VAL A 100 -12.05 13.42 12.40
C VAL A 100 -11.77 14.83 12.94
N ASP A 101 -10.81 14.93 13.84
CA ASP A 101 -10.29 16.22 14.28
C ASP A 101 -9.52 16.89 13.12
N PHE A 102 -9.71 18.19 12.98
CA PHE A 102 -9.08 18.93 11.88
C PHE A 102 -7.60 19.20 12.15
N SER A 103 -6.78 18.90 11.16
CA SER A 103 -5.35 19.22 11.07
C SER A 103 -5.13 19.89 9.72
N ALA A 104 -4.59 21.11 9.70
CA ALA A 104 -4.25 21.81 8.46
C ALA A 104 -3.05 21.15 7.73
N ALA A 105 -2.22 20.40 8.46
CA ALA A 105 -1.13 19.63 7.88
C ALA A 105 -1.68 18.51 7.00
N ASP A 106 -2.72 17.82 7.46
CA ASP A 106 -3.18 16.56 6.85
C ASP A 106 -4.43 16.74 5.98
N HIS A 107 -5.24 17.78 6.20
CA HIS A 107 -6.52 17.96 5.54
C HIS A 107 -6.59 19.22 4.67
N ASP A 108 -7.40 19.14 3.61
CA ASP A 108 -7.76 20.27 2.75
C ASP A 108 -9.22 20.66 3.00
N LEU A 109 -9.45 21.88 3.47
CA LEU A 109 -10.78 22.35 3.86
C LEU A 109 -11.53 22.90 2.66
N ASN A 110 -12.55 22.17 2.19
CA ASN A 110 -13.35 22.49 1.01
C ASN A 110 -14.44 23.56 1.26
N ALA A 111 -14.25 24.44 2.25
CA ALA A 111 -15.22 25.46 2.62
C ALA A 111 -14.53 26.72 3.15
N ALA A 112 -14.95 27.89 2.66
CA ALA A 112 -14.55 29.17 3.24
C ALA A 112 -15.23 29.31 4.62
N VAL A 113 -14.44 29.21 5.69
CA VAL A 113 -14.91 29.37 7.06
C VAL A 113 -14.17 30.52 7.74
N ALA A 114 -14.89 31.29 8.54
CA ALA A 114 -14.30 32.38 9.32
C ALA A 114 -13.42 31.88 10.48
N LYS A 115 -13.64 30.64 10.94
CA LYS A 115 -12.88 30.03 12.04
C LYS A 115 -12.59 28.57 11.72
N THR A 116 -11.37 28.14 12.04
CA THR A 116 -10.92 26.76 11.86
C THR A 116 -11.82 25.80 12.66
N PRO A 117 -12.46 24.82 12.00
CA PRO A 117 -13.34 23.87 12.68
C PRO A 117 -12.51 22.92 13.54
N LYS A 118 -13.06 22.50 14.68
CA LYS A 118 -12.42 21.45 15.52
C LYS A 118 -12.59 20.07 14.88
N SER A 119 -13.79 19.79 14.39
CA SER A 119 -14.18 18.51 13.80
C SER A 119 -14.65 18.70 12.36
N VAL A 120 -14.17 17.85 11.47
CA VAL A 120 -14.50 17.87 10.05
C VAL A 120 -14.97 16.49 9.58
N ARG A 121 -15.71 16.47 8.48
CA ARG A 121 -16.15 15.27 7.79
C ARG A 121 -15.38 15.11 6.49
N ILE A 122 -14.84 13.93 6.24
CA ILE A 122 -14.13 13.61 4.99
C ILE A 122 -15.16 13.49 3.85
N GLN A 123 -15.04 14.37 2.85
CA GLN A 123 -15.87 14.35 1.64
C GLN A 123 -15.18 13.58 0.50
N ALA A 124 -13.86 13.70 0.39
CA ALA A 124 -13.06 12.94 -0.55
C ALA A 124 -11.82 12.37 0.17
N ARG A 125 -11.51 11.10 -0.09
CA ARG A 125 -10.34 10.44 0.49
C ARG A 125 -9.06 11.06 -0.06
N GLY A 126 -8.03 11.12 0.77
CA GLY A 126 -6.69 11.48 0.35
C GLY A 126 -5.97 10.31 -0.30
N VAL A 127 -4.78 10.58 -0.82
CA VAL A 127 -3.87 9.59 -1.40
C VAL A 127 -2.47 9.80 -0.83
N ALA A 128 -1.84 8.72 -0.37
CA ALA A 128 -0.46 8.71 0.09
C ALA A 128 0.35 7.61 -0.59
N ARG A 129 1.67 7.76 -0.54
CA ARG A 129 2.66 6.75 -0.89
C ARG A 129 3.64 6.64 0.27
N GLY A 130 3.58 5.54 1.02
CA GLY A 130 4.33 5.42 2.28
C GLY A 130 3.91 6.53 3.25
N ASP A 131 4.88 7.30 3.74
CA ASP A 131 4.67 8.41 4.68
C ASP A 131 4.36 9.75 3.98
N GLU A 132 4.43 9.79 2.64
CA GLU A 132 4.20 11.00 1.87
C GLU A 132 2.73 11.13 1.45
N ILE A 133 2.08 12.23 1.84
CA ILE A 133 0.73 12.57 1.40
C ILE A 133 0.81 13.29 0.05
N LEU A 134 0.41 12.60 -1.02
CA LEU A 134 0.38 13.16 -2.38
C LEU A 134 -0.88 14.02 -2.62
N ALA A 135 -2.00 13.63 -2.00
CA ALA A 135 -3.24 14.39 -2.04
C ALA A 135 -3.92 14.35 -0.67
N LYS A 136 -4.12 15.53 -0.06
CA LYS A 136 -4.81 15.63 1.22
C LYS A 136 -6.29 15.23 1.09
N PRO A 137 -6.88 14.52 2.06
CA PRO A 137 -8.32 14.34 2.11
C PRO A 137 -9.04 15.69 2.11
N ARG A 138 -10.06 15.82 1.27
CA ARG A 138 -10.91 17.02 1.26
C ARG A 138 -11.98 16.86 2.33
N VAL A 139 -12.08 17.84 3.20
CA VAL A 139 -12.94 17.80 4.38
C VAL A 139 -13.87 19.00 4.42
N ALA A 140 -15.01 18.84 5.09
CA ALA A 140 -15.96 19.91 5.35
C ALA A 140 -16.29 20.02 6.84
N PRO A 141 -16.59 21.21 7.37
CA PRO A 141 -16.97 21.37 8.77
C PRO A 141 -18.21 20.54 9.14
N VAL A 142 -18.18 19.87 10.29
CA VAL A 142 -19.39 19.27 10.85
C VAL A 142 -20.23 20.39 11.47
N GLN A 143 -21.37 20.73 10.86
CA GLN A 143 -22.28 21.72 11.45
C GLN A 143 -22.84 21.18 12.77
N ARG A 144 -22.61 21.91 13.86
CA ARG A 144 -23.32 21.66 15.12
C ARG A 144 -24.80 21.99 14.89
N LYS A 145 -25.69 21.01 15.10
CA LYS A 145 -27.13 21.30 15.21
C LYS A 145 -27.30 22.39 16.27
N LYS A 146 -27.83 23.55 15.87
CA LYS A 146 -28.30 24.56 16.81
C LYS A 146 -29.31 23.88 17.73
N ARG A 147 -29.01 23.79 19.03
CA ARG A 147 -30.02 23.46 20.03
C ARG A 147 -31.08 24.57 19.98
N ARG A 148 -32.31 24.21 19.63
CA ARG A 148 -33.49 25.04 19.83
C ARG A 148 -33.89 24.95 21.30
#